data_AF-A0A7K4J062-F1
#
_entry.id   AF-A0A7K4J062-F1
#
_cell.length_a   1.000
_cell.length_b   1.000
_cell.length_c   1.000
_cell.angle_alpha   90.00
_cell.angle_beta   90.00
_cell.angle_gamma   90.00
#
_symmetry.space_group_name_H-M   'P 1'
#
loop_
_entity.id
_entity.type
_entity.pdbx_description
1 polymer ?
#
loop_
_entity_poly.entity_id
_entity_poly.type
_entity_poly.pdbx_seq_one_letter_code
_entity_poly.pdbx_strand_id
1 'polypeptide(L)'
;DVVFNLRESLKPQKNYVFYCQSCGDIIVKDRKFFRVLPLPSEHWSALVEEWCCHPDPFARSTLQPQNDDCFLGDTFFLLNSGNESHKSKENTRVICKRCKTILGEAVSPDTIKYYVTEVIVQPSEGNFSPTPRSQFIQSVVAQCLVELSSAKSTFRFIVKGDNGKIYILVWLLNCDTLLVESLESSSSHSVSTLFGDSFMPSSAPVGTWNAVKVLYQPCTKSRNNE
;
A
#
# COMPACT_ATOMS: atom_id res chain seq x y z
N ASP A 1 16.36 -2.77 6.91
CA ASP A 1 15.24 -1.88 7.29
C ASP A 1 14.40 -1.50 6.08
N VAL A 2 13.40 -2.32 5.72
CA VAL A 2 12.51 -2.04 4.57
C VAL A 2 11.06 -2.03 5.03
N VAL A 3 10.75 -1.24 6.04
CA VAL A 3 9.38 -0.79 6.26
C VAL A 3 9.25 0.54 5.53
N PHE A 4 8.88 0.47 4.26
CA PHE A 4 8.61 1.65 3.46
C PHE A 4 7.25 2.22 3.89
N ASN A 5 7.26 3.24 4.75
CA ASN A 5 6.06 4.01 5.07
C ASN A 5 5.84 5.06 3.97
N LEU A 6 4.88 4.83 3.07
CA LEU A 6 4.58 5.74 1.97
C LEU A 6 4.25 7.16 2.49
N ARG A 7 3.48 7.27 3.58
CA ARG A 7 3.06 8.56 4.16
C ARG A 7 4.23 9.33 4.76
N GLU A 8 5.18 8.66 5.39
CA GLU A 8 6.37 9.31 5.96
C GLU A 8 7.46 9.58 4.92
N SER A 9 7.51 8.78 3.84
CA SER A 9 8.51 8.89 2.78
C SER A 9 8.22 10.03 1.79
N LEU A 10 6.94 10.32 1.54
CA LEU A 10 6.50 11.40 0.66
C LEU A 10 6.53 12.73 1.39
N LYS A 11 7.42 13.63 0.96
CA LYS A 11 7.61 14.95 1.54
C LYS A 11 7.42 16.02 0.47
N PRO A 12 6.84 17.19 0.83
CA PRO A 12 6.78 18.33 -0.06
C PRO A 12 8.15 18.76 -0.58
N GLN A 13 8.14 19.41 -1.75
CA GLN A 13 9.31 19.99 -2.42
C GLN A 13 10.39 18.99 -2.85
N LYS A 14 10.11 17.69 -2.84
CA LYS A 14 10.97 16.63 -3.38
C LYS A 14 10.41 16.05 -4.68
N ASN A 15 11.31 15.55 -5.52
CA ASN A 15 10.96 14.84 -6.75
C ASN A 15 10.87 13.34 -6.51
N TYR A 16 9.87 12.71 -7.11
CA TYR A 16 9.62 11.29 -6.99
C TYR A 16 9.42 10.63 -8.36
N VAL A 17 9.83 9.37 -8.44
CA VAL A 17 9.56 8.47 -9.57
C VAL A 17 8.66 7.35 -9.08
N PHE A 18 7.66 7.03 -9.89
CA PHE A 18 6.66 6.01 -9.60
C PHE A 18 6.92 4.83 -10.53
N TYR A 19 7.04 3.64 -9.97
CA TYR A 19 7.36 2.42 -10.68
C TYR A 19 6.23 1.41 -10.55
N CYS A 20 5.94 0.69 -11.63
CA CYS A 20 5.07 -0.46 -11.58
C CYS A 20 5.73 -1.56 -10.75
N GLN A 21 5.08 -1.94 -9.65
CA GLN A 21 5.59 -2.98 -8.76
C GLN A 21 5.84 -4.30 -9.52
N SER A 22 4.95 -4.64 -10.47
CA SER A 22 5.02 -5.92 -11.18
C SER A 22 6.19 -6.04 -12.17
N CYS A 23 6.66 -4.95 -12.77
CA CYS A 23 7.66 -5.02 -13.85
C CYS A 23 8.77 -3.95 -13.82
N GLY A 24 8.71 -3.01 -12.87
CA GLY A 24 9.65 -1.91 -12.72
C GLY A 24 9.53 -0.80 -13.77
N ASP A 25 8.50 -0.82 -14.62
CA ASP A 25 8.28 0.25 -15.62
C ASP A 25 7.97 1.59 -14.94
N ILE A 26 8.50 2.69 -15.48
CA ILE A 26 8.24 4.03 -14.93
C ILE A 26 6.83 4.46 -15.33
N ILE A 27 5.99 4.72 -14.33
CA ILE A 27 4.61 5.18 -14.50
C ILE A 27 4.55 6.71 -14.52
N VAL A 28 5.24 7.36 -13.57
CA VAL A 28 5.35 8.82 -13.47
C VAL A 28 6.81 9.15 -13.19
N LYS A 29 7.36 10.10 -13.95
CA LYS A 29 8.77 10.47 -13.86
C LYS A 29 8.94 11.87 -13.25
N ASP A 30 9.87 11.99 -12.30
CA ASP A 30 10.34 13.25 -11.71
C ASP A 30 9.22 14.21 -11.29
N ARG A 31 8.18 13.66 -10.66
CA ARG A 31 7.04 14.45 -10.19
C ARG A 31 7.39 15.14 -8.89
N LYS A 32 7.29 16.47 -8.87
CA LYS A 32 7.41 17.28 -7.66
C LYS A 32 6.04 17.49 -7.03
N PHE A 33 5.95 17.34 -5.72
CA PHE A 33 4.73 17.68 -4.97
C PHE A 33 4.97 18.90 -4.09
N PHE A 34 4.09 19.90 -4.18
CA PHE A 34 4.09 21.05 -3.30
C PHE A 34 3.33 20.77 -2.01
N ARG A 35 2.29 19.94 -2.07
CA ARG A 35 1.57 19.46 -0.90
C ARG A 35 1.39 17.97 -0.96
N VAL A 36 1.61 17.32 0.17
CA VAL A 36 1.28 15.92 0.41
C VAL A 36 0.29 15.94 1.57
N LEU A 37 -0.97 15.58 1.33
CA LEU A 37 -2.06 15.74 2.30
C LEU A 37 -2.77 14.40 2.53
N PRO A 38 -2.94 13.95 3.78
CA PRO A 38 -3.79 12.79 4.06
C PRO A 38 -5.25 13.13 3.77
N LEU A 39 -5.97 12.21 3.14
CA LEU A 39 -7.41 12.28 3.01
C LEU A 39 -8.07 11.86 4.33
N PRO A 40 -9.27 12.38 4.62
CA PRO A 40 -10.12 11.82 5.67
C PRO A 40 -10.33 10.31 5.43
N SER A 41 -10.46 9.55 6.51
CA SER A 41 -10.85 8.14 6.44
C SER A 41 -12.14 7.99 5.63
N GLU A 42 -12.29 6.90 4.88
CA GLU A 42 -13.54 6.60 4.16
C GLU A 42 -14.77 6.54 5.08
N HIS A 43 -14.56 6.34 6.38
CA HIS A 43 -15.61 6.30 7.40
C HIS A 43 -15.89 7.69 8.03
N TRP A 44 -15.28 8.75 7.52
CA TRP A 44 -15.39 10.11 8.07
C TRP A 44 -16.85 10.57 8.17
N SER A 45 -17.65 10.37 7.12
CA SER A 45 -19.07 10.76 7.13
C SER A 45 -19.85 10.09 8.27
N ALA A 46 -19.64 8.79 8.48
CA ALA A 46 -20.28 8.05 9.57
C ALA A 46 -19.84 8.57 10.94
N LEU A 47 -18.57 8.95 11.10
CA LEU A 47 -18.07 9.56 12.34
C LEU A 47 -18.70 10.94 12.57
N VAL A 48 -18.83 11.77 11.52
CA VAL A 48 -19.46 13.09 11.65
C VAL A 48 -20.92 12.97 12.04
N GLU A 49 -21.65 12.04 11.43
CA GLU A 49 -23.07 11.80 11.74
C GLU A 49 -23.31 11.41 13.21
N GLU A 50 -22.37 10.69 13.83
CA GLU A 50 -22.49 10.23 15.20
C GLU A 50 -21.93 11.24 16.23
N TRP A 51 -20.85 11.96 15.90
CA TRP A 51 -20.08 12.72 16.89
C TRP A 51 -20.12 14.25 16.72
N CYS A 52 -20.51 14.78 15.57
CA CYS A 52 -20.43 16.20 15.29
C CYS A 52 -21.79 16.90 15.36
N CYS A 53 -21.82 18.08 15.96
CA CYS A 53 -23.02 18.92 16.06
C CYS A 53 -23.40 19.62 14.75
N HIS A 54 -22.63 19.42 13.67
CA HIS A 54 -22.87 20.03 12.36
C HIS A 54 -22.67 19.00 11.25
N PRO A 55 -23.32 19.18 10.08
CA PRO A 55 -23.14 18.31 8.94
C PRO A 55 -21.68 18.24 8.50
N ASP A 56 -21.33 17.15 7.80
CA ASP A 56 -19.98 16.95 7.27
C ASP A 56 -19.63 18.08 6.29
N PRO A 57 -18.60 18.90 6.60
CA PRO A 57 -18.20 20.01 5.73
C PRO A 57 -17.71 19.54 4.36
N PHE A 58 -17.41 18.24 4.21
CA PHE A 58 -16.95 17.65 2.95
C PHE A 58 -18.03 16.85 2.21
N ALA A 59 -19.25 16.70 2.75
CA ALA A 59 -20.30 15.86 2.18
C ALA A 59 -20.67 16.19 0.72
N ARG A 60 -20.39 17.41 0.26
CA ARG A 60 -20.69 17.89 -1.11
C ARG A 60 -19.44 18.21 -1.93
N SER A 61 -18.25 17.96 -1.39
CA SER A 61 -16.98 18.38 -1.97
C SER A 61 -16.16 17.16 -2.38
N THR A 62 -15.97 16.95 -3.68
CA THR A 62 -14.96 15.99 -4.16
C THR A 62 -13.57 16.56 -3.92
N LEU A 63 -12.82 15.95 -3.00
CA LEU A 63 -11.42 16.28 -2.75
C LEU A 63 -10.56 15.82 -3.94
N GLN A 64 -10.21 16.74 -4.83
CA GLN A 64 -9.35 16.48 -5.99
C GLN A 64 -8.00 17.19 -5.86
N PRO A 65 -6.89 16.50 -6.17
CA PRO A 65 -5.57 17.10 -6.13
C PRO A 65 -5.38 18.12 -7.27
N GLN A 66 -4.74 19.25 -6.97
CA GLN A 66 -4.15 20.10 -8.01
C GLN A 66 -2.93 19.41 -8.65
N ASN A 67 -2.38 20.01 -9.72
CA ASN A 67 -1.24 19.45 -10.45
C ASN A 67 -0.09 19.01 -9.55
N ASP A 68 0.27 19.81 -8.56
CA ASP A 68 1.40 19.55 -7.66
C ASP A 68 0.98 19.02 -6.29
N ASP A 69 -0.26 18.54 -6.15
CA ASP A 69 -0.74 17.89 -4.94
C ASP A 69 -0.63 16.36 -5.04
N CYS A 70 -0.34 15.73 -3.90
CA CYS A 70 -0.50 14.29 -3.70
C CYS A 70 -1.42 14.08 -2.50
N PHE A 71 -2.59 13.48 -2.72
CA PHE A 71 -3.51 13.15 -1.63
C PHE A 71 -3.36 11.68 -1.25
N LEU A 72 -3.22 11.38 0.04
CA LEU A 72 -2.94 10.04 0.54
C LEU A 72 -4.17 9.44 1.21
N GLY A 73 -4.73 8.38 0.62
CA GLY A 73 -5.70 7.50 1.27
C GLY A 73 -5.02 6.44 2.12
N ASP A 74 -5.81 5.53 2.70
CA ASP A 74 -5.28 4.42 3.52
C ASP A 74 -4.65 3.31 2.64
N THR A 75 -5.18 3.11 1.42
CA THR A 75 -4.77 2.04 0.48
C THR A 75 -4.50 2.56 -0.93
N PHE A 76 -4.47 3.87 -1.11
CA PHE A 76 -4.28 4.51 -2.40
C PHE A 76 -3.69 5.92 -2.24
N PHE A 77 -3.27 6.51 -3.35
CA PHE A 77 -2.98 7.93 -3.43
C PHE A 77 -3.62 8.53 -4.69
N LEU A 78 -4.04 9.79 -4.62
CA LEU A 78 -4.62 10.53 -5.74
C LEU A 78 -3.60 11.53 -6.27
N LEU A 79 -3.40 11.48 -7.58
CA LEU A 79 -2.59 12.44 -8.32
C LEU A 79 -3.46 13.08 -9.40
N ASN A 80 -3.14 14.33 -9.72
CA ASN A 80 -3.66 14.94 -10.93
C ASN A 80 -2.97 14.31 -12.15
N SER A 81 -3.73 13.91 -13.18
CA SER A 81 -3.16 13.32 -14.39
C SER A 81 -2.33 14.31 -15.20
N GLY A 82 -2.51 15.62 -14.97
CA GLY A 82 -2.00 16.68 -15.82
C GLY A 82 -2.50 16.53 -17.26
N ASN A 83 -1.70 17.06 -18.21
CA ASN A 83 -1.94 16.90 -19.64
C ASN A 83 -1.53 15.52 -20.20
N GLU A 84 -1.11 14.58 -19.34
CA GLU A 84 -0.64 13.28 -19.80
C GLU A 84 -1.84 12.42 -20.25
N SER A 85 -1.95 12.28 -21.57
CA SER A 85 -3.01 11.56 -22.27
C SER A 85 -2.95 10.04 -22.05
N HIS A 86 -3.28 9.59 -20.84
CA HIS A 86 -3.74 8.23 -20.58
C HIS A 86 -5.27 8.14 -20.74
N LYS A 87 -5.83 8.83 -21.74
CA LYS A 87 -7.28 8.94 -21.93
C LYS A 87 -7.75 7.92 -22.96
N SER A 88 -8.23 6.76 -22.51
CA SER A 88 -9.29 6.05 -23.24
C SER A 88 -10.62 6.48 -22.65
N LYS A 89 -11.51 7.06 -23.47
CA LYS A 89 -12.79 7.71 -23.10
C LYS A 89 -13.83 6.82 -22.40
N GLU A 90 -13.47 5.60 -22.00
CA GLU A 90 -14.42 4.60 -21.51
C GLU A 90 -13.85 3.66 -20.41
N ASN A 91 -12.52 3.55 -20.28
CA ASN A 91 -11.93 2.71 -19.22
C ASN A 91 -11.66 3.53 -17.97
N THR A 92 -12.36 3.20 -16.89
CA THR A 92 -12.08 3.67 -15.54
C THR A 92 -10.77 3.11 -14.97
N ARG A 93 -10.10 2.18 -15.65
CA ARG A 93 -8.89 1.49 -15.14
C ARG A 93 -7.61 2.11 -15.68
N VAL A 94 -6.63 2.26 -14.80
CA VAL A 94 -5.26 2.70 -15.13
C VAL A 94 -4.38 1.47 -15.22
N ILE A 95 -3.74 1.26 -16.37
CA ILE A 95 -3.04 0.02 -16.70
C ILE A 95 -1.57 0.31 -17.02
N CYS A 96 -0.67 -0.53 -16.51
CA CYS A 96 0.75 -0.46 -16.86
C CYS A 96 0.95 -0.68 -18.36
N LYS A 97 1.67 0.23 -19.02
CA LYS A 97 1.92 0.16 -20.48
C LYS A 97 2.70 -1.10 -20.87
N ARG A 98 3.65 -1.53 -20.03
CA ARG A 98 4.50 -2.70 -20.27
C ARG A 98 3.82 -4.03 -19.92
N CYS A 99 3.48 -4.27 -18.66
CA CYS A 99 3.01 -5.59 -18.20
C CYS A 99 1.48 -5.77 -18.18
N LYS A 100 0.72 -4.72 -18.48
CA LYS A 100 -0.76 -4.72 -18.49
C LYS A 100 -1.44 -4.99 -17.13
N THR A 101 -0.69 -5.01 -16.03
CA THR A 101 -1.28 -5.01 -14.68
C THR A 101 -2.07 -3.73 -14.42
N ILE A 102 -3.17 -3.83 -13.69
CA ILE A 102 -3.97 -2.69 -13.22
C ILE A 102 -3.18 -1.99 -12.11
N LEU A 103 -2.95 -0.69 -12.27
CA LEU A 103 -2.22 0.16 -11.32
C LEU A 103 -3.17 0.98 -10.43
N GLY A 104 -4.42 1.13 -10.86
CA GLY A 104 -5.36 2.05 -10.26
C GLY A 104 -6.59 2.31 -11.12
N GLU A 105 -7.26 3.42 -10.86
CA GLU A 105 -8.48 3.84 -11.53
C GLU A 105 -8.54 5.36 -11.74
N ALA A 106 -9.21 5.80 -12.82
CA ALA A 106 -9.51 7.20 -13.08
C ALA A 106 -10.76 7.59 -12.30
N VAL A 107 -10.62 8.54 -11.37
CA VAL A 107 -11.72 9.04 -10.52
C VAL A 107 -12.45 10.17 -11.22
N SER A 108 -11.71 11.01 -11.94
CA SER A 108 -12.23 12.09 -12.76
C SER A 108 -11.34 12.25 -14.00
N PRO A 109 -11.71 13.08 -14.99
CA PRO A 109 -10.91 13.29 -16.19
C PRO A 109 -9.46 13.72 -15.93
N ASP A 110 -9.22 14.34 -14.77
CA ASP A 110 -7.93 14.92 -14.39
C ASP A 110 -7.39 14.32 -13.08
N THR A 111 -8.05 13.31 -12.49
CA THR A 111 -7.62 12.67 -11.23
C THR A 111 -7.48 11.17 -11.38
N ILE A 112 -6.29 10.66 -11.06
CA ILE A 112 -5.98 9.24 -11.05
C ILE A 112 -5.75 8.78 -9.62
N LYS A 113 -6.40 7.67 -9.25
CA LYS A 113 -6.18 6.92 -8.02
C LYS A 113 -5.26 5.74 -8.30
N TYR A 114 -4.10 5.71 -7.68
CA TYR A 114 -3.17 4.58 -7.76
C TYR A 114 -3.23 3.74 -6.49
N TYR A 115 -3.16 2.42 -6.63
CA TYR A 115 -3.15 1.49 -5.50
C TYR A 115 -1.74 1.34 -4.94
N VAL A 116 -1.59 1.47 -3.62
CA VAL A 116 -0.29 1.37 -2.93
C VAL A 116 0.33 -0.02 -3.06
N THR A 117 -0.47 -1.04 -3.36
CA THR A 117 -0.01 -2.42 -3.62
C THR A 117 0.56 -2.63 -5.02
N GLU A 118 0.33 -1.69 -5.95
CA GLU A 118 0.70 -1.86 -7.36
C GLU A 118 1.78 -0.87 -7.82
N VAL A 119 2.02 0.18 -7.04
CA VAL A 119 2.95 1.25 -7.39
C VAL A 119 3.96 1.48 -6.28
N ILE A 120 5.25 1.42 -6.64
CA ILE A 120 6.37 1.77 -5.78
C ILE A 120 6.69 3.24 -6.02
N VAL A 121 6.85 4.02 -4.95
CA VAL A 121 7.21 5.44 -5.03
C VAL A 121 8.60 5.61 -4.44
N GLN A 122 9.51 6.27 -5.15
CA GLN A 122 10.86 6.53 -4.64
C GLN A 122 11.31 7.95 -4.95
N PRO A 123 12.14 8.57 -4.09
CA PRO A 123 12.80 9.83 -4.43
C PRO A 123 13.61 9.69 -5.73
N SER A 124 13.59 10.71 -6.60
CA SER A 124 14.32 10.69 -7.87
C SER A 124 15.83 10.51 -7.73
N GLU A 125 16.40 10.88 -6.58
CA GLU A 125 17.84 10.75 -6.28
C GLU A 125 18.22 9.33 -5.83
N GLY A 126 17.24 8.46 -5.58
CA GLY A 126 17.46 7.10 -5.10
C GLY A 126 17.69 6.09 -6.22
N ASN A 127 18.47 5.05 -5.93
CA ASN A 127 18.59 3.89 -6.81
C ASN A 127 17.34 3.01 -6.69
N PHE A 128 16.74 2.66 -7.83
CA PHE A 128 15.64 1.70 -7.85
C PHE A 128 16.17 0.28 -7.63
N SER A 129 15.88 -0.29 -6.46
CA SER A 129 16.05 -1.72 -6.20
C SER A 129 14.69 -2.42 -6.30
N PRO A 130 14.53 -3.39 -7.22
CA PRO A 130 13.30 -4.16 -7.31
C PRO A 130 13.12 -5.01 -6.04
N THR A 131 12.01 -4.83 -5.33
CA THR A 131 11.60 -5.74 -4.25
C THR A 131 10.69 -6.83 -4.81
N PRO A 132 10.89 -8.11 -4.43
CA PRO A 132 9.95 -9.18 -4.75
C PRO A 132 8.51 -8.81 -4.37
N ARG A 133 7.54 -9.14 -5.22
CA ARG A 133 6.13 -8.76 -5.02
C ARG A 133 5.56 -9.24 -3.69
N SER A 134 5.88 -10.46 -3.27
CA SER A 134 5.42 -10.99 -1.99
C SER A 134 5.88 -10.11 -0.82
N GLN A 135 7.18 -9.77 -0.77
CA GLN A 135 7.75 -8.93 0.27
C GLN A 135 7.17 -7.51 0.24
N PHE A 136 6.99 -6.93 -0.95
CA PHE A 136 6.37 -5.61 -1.09
C PHE A 136 4.93 -5.57 -0.60
N ILE A 137 4.10 -6.55 -1.00
CA ILE A 137 2.70 -6.61 -0.56
C ILE A 137 2.64 -6.84 0.95
N GLN A 138 3.51 -7.70 1.50
CA GLN A 138 3.58 -7.94 2.94
C GLN A 138 3.93 -6.66 3.71
N SER A 139 4.92 -5.89 3.27
CA SER A 139 5.32 -4.65 3.95
C SER A 139 4.22 -3.59 3.89
N VAL A 140 3.58 -3.42 2.72
CA VAL A 140 2.44 -2.52 2.54
C VAL A 140 1.26 -2.92 3.43
N VAL A 141 0.88 -4.20 3.45
CA VAL A 141 -0.23 -4.69 4.29
C VAL A 141 0.09 -4.55 5.77
N ALA A 142 1.30 -4.93 6.20
CA ALA A 142 1.74 -4.77 7.59
C ALA A 142 1.67 -3.30 8.03
N GLN A 143 2.14 -2.38 7.19
CA GLN A 143 2.07 -0.96 7.45
C GLN A 143 0.62 -0.48 7.59
N CYS A 144 -0.26 -0.85 6.64
CA CYS A 144 -1.68 -0.51 6.72
C CYS A 144 -2.31 -1.04 8.02
N LEU A 145 -2.00 -2.27 8.44
CA LEU A 145 -2.53 -2.83 9.68
C LEU A 145 -2.12 -1.99 10.91
N VAL A 146 -0.83 -1.63 11.02
CA VAL A 146 -0.29 -0.85 12.13
C VAL A 146 -0.86 0.57 12.17
N GLU A 147 -0.91 1.25 11.02
CA GLU A 147 -1.44 2.61 10.93
C GLU A 147 -2.93 2.64 11.27
N LEU A 148 -3.71 1.74 10.67
CA LEU A 148 -5.15 1.69 10.89
C LEU A 148 -5.50 1.27 12.32
N SER A 149 -4.76 0.33 12.92
CA SER A 149 -5.00 -0.04 14.31
C SER A 149 -4.72 1.11 15.27
N SER A 150 -3.66 1.86 15.00
CA SER A 150 -3.28 3.02 15.83
C SER A 150 -4.27 4.16 15.69
N ALA A 151 -4.72 4.45 14.46
CA ALA A 151 -5.64 5.56 14.18
C ALA A 151 -7.10 5.25 14.57
N LYS A 152 -7.55 4.00 14.45
CA LYS A 152 -8.97 3.61 14.58
C LYS A 152 -9.26 2.68 15.76
N SER A 153 -8.27 2.39 16.61
CA SER A 153 -8.37 1.43 17.73
C SER A 153 -9.00 0.09 17.33
N THR A 154 -8.73 -0.35 16.09
CA THR A 154 -9.33 -1.53 15.48
C THR A 154 -8.26 -2.57 15.20
N PHE A 155 -8.51 -3.82 15.59
CA PHE A 155 -7.56 -4.93 15.45
C PHE A 155 -8.11 -6.05 14.56
N ARG A 156 -9.22 -5.82 13.87
CA ARG A 156 -9.89 -6.78 12.98
C ARG A 156 -10.05 -6.16 11.62
N PHE A 157 -9.52 -6.82 10.60
CA PHE A 157 -9.41 -6.31 9.26
C PHE A 157 -9.92 -7.33 8.26
N ILE A 158 -10.32 -6.83 7.10
CA ILE A 158 -10.76 -7.65 5.98
C ILE A 158 -9.93 -7.26 4.76
N VAL A 159 -9.27 -8.24 4.14
CA VAL A 159 -8.64 -8.08 2.83
C VAL A 159 -9.67 -8.41 1.78
N LYS A 160 -10.06 -7.40 0.99
CA LYS A 160 -11.03 -7.52 -0.10
C LYS A 160 -10.37 -7.20 -1.44
N GLY A 161 -10.85 -7.84 -2.50
CA GLY A 161 -10.51 -7.42 -3.86
C GLY A 161 -11.28 -6.18 -4.28
N ASP A 162 -10.87 -5.62 -5.41
CA ASP A 162 -11.57 -4.56 -6.13
C ASP A 162 -13.02 -4.94 -6.48
N ASN A 163 -13.29 -6.21 -6.73
CA ASN A 163 -14.62 -6.77 -6.96
C ASN A 163 -15.48 -6.94 -5.69
N GLY A 164 -15.02 -6.46 -4.53
CA GLY A 164 -15.73 -6.58 -3.25
C GLY A 164 -15.66 -7.96 -2.59
N LYS A 165 -15.06 -8.96 -3.26
CA LYS A 165 -14.90 -10.31 -2.72
C LYS A 165 -13.95 -10.27 -1.52
N ILE A 166 -14.38 -10.87 -0.41
CA ILE A 166 -13.57 -11.07 0.77
C ILE A 166 -12.61 -12.24 0.53
N TYR A 167 -11.30 -12.00 0.73
CA TYR A 167 -10.28 -13.03 0.57
C TYR A 167 -9.74 -13.52 1.91
N ILE A 168 -9.52 -12.62 2.87
CA ILE A 168 -8.89 -12.96 4.16
C ILE A 168 -9.50 -12.11 5.27
N LEU A 169 -9.83 -12.74 6.39
CA LEU A 169 -10.06 -12.06 7.67
C LEU A 169 -8.76 -12.05 8.45
N VAL A 170 -8.41 -10.89 9.03
CA VAL A 170 -7.13 -10.71 9.74
C VAL A 170 -7.40 -10.13 11.12
N TRP A 171 -6.84 -10.73 12.15
CA TRP A 171 -6.79 -10.20 13.50
C TRP A 171 -5.35 -9.83 13.83
N LEU A 172 -5.12 -8.54 14.09
CA LEU A 172 -3.84 -8.04 14.56
C LEU A 172 -3.68 -8.40 16.03
N LEU A 173 -2.72 -9.27 16.33
CA LEU A 173 -2.43 -9.72 17.69
C LEU A 173 -1.38 -8.84 18.34
N ASN A 174 -0.36 -8.45 17.57
CA ASN A 174 0.71 -7.59 18.06
C ASN A 174 1.43 -6.85 16.91
N CYS A 175 1.88 -5.62 17.16
CA CYS A 175 2.66 -4.79 16.24
C CYS A 175 4.08 -4.45 16.71
N ASP A 176 4.45 -4.79 17.95
CA ASP A 176 5.75 -4.46 18.55
C ASP A 176 6.73 -5.65 18.62
N THR A 177 6.48 -6.70 17.83
CA THR A 177 7.28 -7.92 17.87
C THR A 177 8.61 -7.71 17.13
N LEU A 178 9.72 -8.03 17.79
CA LEU A 178 11.04 -8.06 17.18
C LEU A 178 11.45 -9.51 16.86
N LEU A 179 11.81 -9.76 15.61
CA LEU A 179 12.43 -11.01 15.17
C LEU A 179 13.94 -10.82 15.20
N VAL A 180 14.64 -11.75 15.84
CA VAL A 180 16.10 -11.80 15.90
C VAL A 180 16.55 -13.12 15.30
N GLU A 181 17.39 -13.05 14.28
CA GLU A 181 17.98 -14.25 13.68
C GLU A 181 19.40 -14.46 14.22
N SER A 182 19.61 -15.57 14.94
CA SER A 182 20.96 -16.00 15.34
C SER A 182 21.56 -16.86 14.23
N LEU A 183 22.80 -16.57 13.83
CA LEU A 183 23.55 -17.38 12.87
C LEU A 183 23.88 -18.74 13.51
N GLU A 184 23.05 -19.75 13.30
CA GLU A 184 23.45 -21.12 13.62
C GLU A 184 24.49 -21.57 12.59
N SER A 185 25.63 -22.06 13.09
CA SER A 185 26.72 -22.57 12.26
C SER A 185 26.21 -23.69 11.38
N SER A 186 26.48 -23.56 10.08
CA SER A 186 26.07 -24.49 9.03
C SER A 186 26.38 -25.95 9.40
N SER A 187 25.34 -26.75 9.65
CA SER A 187 25.38 -28.17 9.37
C SER A 187 24.28 -28.48 8.36
N SER A 188 24.69 -29.20 7.32
CA SER A 188 23.95 -29.50 6.10
C SER A 188 22.71 -30.35 6.37
N HIS A 189 21.61 -29.72 6.75
CA HIS A 189 20.27 -30.27 6.57
C HIS A 189 19.35 -29.13 6.15
N SER A 190 18.62 -29.35 5.06
CA SER A 190 17.54 -28.50 4.59
C SER A 190 16.40 -28.52 5.61
N VAL A 191 16.63 -27.89 6.76
CA VAL A 191 15.59 -27.54 7.71
C VAL A 191 15.00 -26.27 7.15
N SER A 192 13.89 -26.44 6.43
CA SER A 192 12.99 -25.35 6.06
C SER A 192 12.86 -24.42 7.26
N THR A 193 13.37 -23.21 7.11
CA THR A 193 13.21 -22.18 8.13
C THR A 193 11.72 -22.06 8.43
N LEU A 194 11.34 -22.02 9.71
CA LEU A 194 9.93 -21.92 10.16
C LEU A 194 9.19 -20.71 9.56
N PHE A 195 9.95 -19.76 9.02
CA PHE A 195 9.50 -18.62 8.25
C PHE A 195 9.91 -18.86 6.78
N GLY A 196 8.96 -19.33 5.96
CA GLY A 196 9.22 -19.83 4.60
C GLY A 196 10.23 -19.05 3.75
N ASP A 197 11.09 -19.80 3.04
CA ASP A 197 12.30 -19.50 2.25
C ASP A 197 12.35 -18.28 1.29
N SER A 198 11.56 -17.23 1.50
CA SER A 198 11.55 -16.03 0.65
C SER A 198 11.88 -14.74 1.38
N PHE A 199 12.26 -14.81 2.66
CA PHE A 199 12.44 -13.61 3.50
C PHE A 199 13.80 -12.92 3.39
N MET A 200 14.81 -13.51 2.75
CA MET A 200 16.19 -13.07 2.99
C MET A 200 16.98 -12.71 1.73
N PRO A 201 17.55 -11.48 1.64
CA PRO A 201 18.73 -11.25 0.83
C PRO A 201 19.87 -12.09 1.41
N SER A 202 20.54 -12.87 0.56
CA SER A 202 21.54 -13.88 0.93
C SER A 202 22.85 -13.34 1.57
N SER A 203 22.85 -12.12 2.11
CA SER A 203 24.09 -11.45 2.54
C SER A 203 23.91 -10.32 3.56
N ALA A 204 22.91 -10.39 4.45
CA ALA A 204 22.77 -9.42 5.54
C ALA A 204 23.32 -9.99 6.87
N PRO A 205 24.02 -9.19 7.70
CA PRO A 205 24.47 -9.62 9.03
C PRO A 205 23.26 -9.85 9.95
N VAL A 206 23.46 -10.58 11.07
CA VAL A 206 22.51 -10.82 12.18
C VAL A 206 21.49 -9.67 12.29
N GLY A 207 20.29 -9.92 11.77
CA GLY A 207 19.28 -8.88 11.57
C GLY A 207 18.25 -8.92 12.68
N THR A 208 17.96 -7.75 13.26
CA THR A 208 16.74 -7.54 14.05
C THR A 208 15.70 -6.89 13.15
N TRP A 209 14.49 -7.43 13.12
CA TRP A 209 13.41 -6.98 12.24
C TRP A 209 12.12 -6.75 13.01
N ASN A 210 11.43 -5.66 12.71
CA ASN A 210 10.07 -5.46 13.19
C ASN A 210 9.11 -6.42 12.47
N ALA A 211 8.23 -7.07 13.22
CA ALA A 211 7.25 -7.99 12.72
C ALA A 211 5.87 -7.71 13.33
N VAL A 212 4.85 -7.95 12.51
CA VAL A 212 3.45 -7.84 12.91
C VAL A 212 2.89 -9.24 13.08
N LYS A 213 2.44 -9.58 14.28
CA LYS A 213 1.82 -10.87 14.58
C LYS A 213 0.34 -10.80 14.25
N VAL A 214 -0.10 -11.65 13.32
CA VAL A 214 -1.49 -11.73 12.89
C VAL A 214 -2.02 -13.16 13.01
N LEU A 215 -3.30 -13.27 13.36
CA LEU A 215 -4.10 -14.45 13.07
C LEU A 215 -4.89 -14.16 11.80
N TYR A 216 -4.93 -15.08 10.84
CA TYR A 216 -5.70 -14.88 9.62
C TYR A 216 -6.54 -16.11 9.26
N GLN A 217 -7.67 -15.87 8.60
CA GLN A 217 -8.55 -16.89 8.07
C GLN A 217 -8.81 -16.62 6.59
N PRO A 218 -8.34 -17.49 5.68
CA PRO A 218 -8.71 -17.42 4.27
C PRO A 218 -10.21 -17.65 4.07
N CYS A 219 -10.82 -16.86 3.18
CA CYS A 219 -12.23 -16.95 2.80
C CYS A 219 -12.42 -17.58 1.41
N THR A 220 -11.49 -18.44 0.99
CA THR A 220 -11.71 -19.26 -0.21
C THR A 220 -12.95 -20.13 0.01
N LYS A 221 -13.77 -20.32 -1.03
CA LYS A 221 -14.94 -21.20 -0.94
C LYS A 221 -14.46 -22.54 -0.40
N SER A 222 -14.85 -22.90 0.82
CA SER A 222 -14.69 -24.25 1.31
C SER A 222 -15.50 -25.13 0.37
N ARG A 223 -14.80 -25.91 -0.44
CA ARG A 223 -15.41 -27.05 -1.13
C ARG A 223 -15.51 -28.19 -0.11
N ASN A 224 -16.17 -27.92 1.01
CA ASN A 224 -16.67 -28.98 1.88
C ASN A 224 -18.04 -29.30 1.33
N ASN A 225 -18.05 -30.21 0.36
CA ASN A 225 -19.19 -31.11 0.25
C ASN A 225 -19.23 -31.91 1.57
N GLU A 226 -20.43 -32.05 2.11
CA GLU A 226 -20.76 -33.02 3.17
C GLU A 226 -20.18 -34.41 2.90
#